data_AF-A0A2R6LFB4-F1
#
_entry.id   AF-A0A2R6LFB4-F1
#
_cell.length_a   1.000
_cell.length_b   1.000
_cell.length_c   1.000
_cell.angle_alpha   90.00
_cell.angle_beta   90.00
_cell.angle_gamma   90.00
#
_symmetry.space_group_name_H-M   'P 1'
#
loop_
_entity.id
_entity.type
_entity.pdbx_description
1 polymer ?
#
loop_
_entity_poly.entity_id
_entity_poly.type
_entity_poly.pdbx_seq_one_letter_code
_entity_poly.pdbx_strand_id
1 'polypeptide(L)' 'VDAFYSETASITVMEIVAITADITLSGGAKIMDPLFWTSLSVSLSLGLLAAYPVNVLLIHFGVKEGMMDPRTAGS' A
#
# COMPACT_ATOMS: atom_id res chain seq x y z
N VAL A 1 -18.12 -2.16 10.78
CA VAL A 1 -18.02 -0.97 9.89
C VAL A 1 -16.61 -0.41 9.91
N ASP A 2 -15.96 -0.39 11.08
CA ASP A 2 -14.58 0.11 11.25
C ASP A 2 -13.51 -0.64 10.44
N ALA A 3 -13.58 -1.98 10.37
CA ALA A 3 -12.62 -2.76 9.59
C ALA A 3 -12.64 -2.43 8.08
N PHE A 4 -13.83 -2.30 7.49
CA PHE A 4 -13.98 -1.96 6.06
C PHE A 4 -13.47 -0.55 5.76
N TYR A 5 -13.75 0.43 6.63
CA TYR A 5 -13.24 1.80 6.49
C TYR A 5 -11.72 1.87 6.69
N SER A 6 -11.19 1.10 7.64
CA SER A 6 -9.75 1.02 7.90
C SER A 6 -8.97 0.39 6.74
N GLU A 7 -9.47 -0.73 6.20
CA GLU A 7 -8.89 -1.36 5.02
C GLU A 7 -8.97 -0.45 3.81
N THR A 8 -10.12 0.18 3.58
CA THR A 8 -10.30 1.14 2.48
C THR A 8 -9.32 2.31 2.62
N ALA A 9 -9.21 2.91 3.80
CA ALA A 9 -8.29 4.03 4.04
C ALA A 9 -6.83 3.64 3.79
N SER A 10 -6.39 2.47 4.26
CA SER A 10 -5.03 2.00 4.00
C SER A 10 -4.76 1.75 2.52
N ILE A 11 -5.72 1.16 1.80
CA ILE A 11 -5.58 0.89 0.37
C ILE A 11 -5.57 2.20 -0.42
N THR A 12 -6.47 3.13 -0.10
CA THR A 12 -6.54 4.44 -0.78
C THR A 12 -5.24 5.22 -0.62
N VAL A 13 -4.63 5.24 0.57
CA VAL A 13 -3.35 5.93 0.76
C VAL A 13 -2.23 5.24 -0.02
N MET A 14 -2.18 3.91 0.02
CA MET A 14 -1.23 3.13 -0.78
C MET A 14 -1.36 3.44 -2.27
N GLU A 15 -2.58 3.42 -2.79
CA GLU A 15 -2.91 3.62 -4.19
C GLU A 15 -2.56 5.04 -4.65
N ILE A 16 -2.89 6.06 -3.86
CA ILE A 16 -2.51 7.45 -4.15
C ILE A 16 -0.99 7.58 -4.29
N VAL A 17 -0.24 7.02 -3.34
CA VAL A 17 1.23 7.11 -3.35
C VAL A 17 1.81 6.33 -4.53
N ALA A 18 1.36 5.10 -4.76
CA ALA A 18 1.84 4.27 -5.86
C ALA A 18 1.55 4.91 -7.22
N ILE A 19 0.32 5.37 -7.46
CA ILE A 19 -0.05 6.00 -8.73
C ILE A 19 0.72 7.32 -8.93
N THR A 20 0.84 8.14 -7.88
CA THR A 20 1.60 9.41 -7.98
C THR A 20 3.08 9.15 -8.29
N ALA A 21 3.68 8.16 -7.63
CA ALA A 21 5.06 7.75 -7.90
C ALA A 21 5.25 7.20 -9.32
N ASP A 22 4.32 6.36 -9.79
CA ASP A 22 4.41 5.80 -11.14
C ASP A 22 4.28 6.88 -12.22
N ILE A 23 3.30 7.79 -12.10
CA ILE A 23 3.12 8.89 -13.06
C ILE A 23 4.35 9.80 -13.09
N THR A 24 4.92 10.11 -11.91
CA THR A 24 6.10 10.99 -11.82
C THR A 24 7.38 10.35 -12.34
N LEU A 25 7.54 9.03 -12.22
CA LEU A 25 8.75 8.31 -12.63
C LEU A 25 8.66 7.75 -14.06
N SER A 26 7.51 7.25 -14.48
CA SER A 26 7.34 6.60 -15.79
C SER A 26 7.17 7.62 -16.91
N GLY A 27 6.57 8.78 -16.63
CA GLY A 27 6.47 9.89 -17.59
C GLY A 27 5.83 9.55 -18.94
N GLY A 28 5.05 8.45 -19.02
CA GLY A 28 4.48 7.94 -20.28
C GLY A 28 5.30 6.84 -20.97
N ALA A 29 6.28 6.24 -20.27
CA ALA A 29 6.99 5.04 -20.73
C ALA A 29 6.02 3.92 -21.10
N LYS A 30 6.28 3.26 -22.22
CA LYS A 30 5.48 2.12 -22.68
C LYS A 30 5.94 0.85 -22.00
N ILE A 31 5.10 -0.17 -22.03
CA ILE A 31 5.37 -1.47 -21.37
C ILE A 31 6.66 -2.17 -21.85
N MET A 32 7.15 -1.84 -23.04
CA MET A 32 8.41 -2.39 -23.58
C MET A 32 9.65 -1.60 -23.13
N ASP A 33 9.45 -0.41 -22.55
CA ASP A 33 10.53 0.43 -22.10
C ASP A 33 11.00 -0.05 -20.72
N PRO A 34 12.32 -0.23 -20.49
CA PRO A 34 12.85 -0.61 -19.18
C PRO A 34 12.41 0.35 -18.06
N LEU A 35 12.23 1.63 -18.39
CA LEU A 35 11.81 2.67 -17.46
C LEU A 35 10.45 2.35 -16.82
N PHE A 36 9.50 1.76 -17.58
CA PHE A 36 8.18 1.37 -17.09
C PHE A 36 8.29 0.33 -15.96
N TRP A 37 9.14 -0.69 -16.13
CA TRP A 37 9.29 -1.73 -15.12
C TRP A 37 10.02 -1.23 -13.87
N THR A 38 10.99 -0.34 -14.05
CA THR A 38 11.67 0.30 -12.93
C THR A 38 10.76 1.26 -12.16
N SER A 39 9.93 2.05 -12.86
CA SER A 39 8.95 2.94 -12.22
C SER A 39 7.91 2.15 -11.47
N LEU A 40 7.40 1.04 -12.05
CA LEU A 40 6.46 0.14 -11.42
C LEU A 40 7.03 -0.49 -10.14
N SER A 41 8.28 -0.94 -10.18
CA SER A 41 8.93 -1.55 -9.01
C SER A 41 9.10 -0.53 -7.87
N VAL A 42 9.50 0.70 -8.21
CA VAL A 42 9.68 1.80 -7.25
C VAL A 42 8.32 2.26 -6.70
N SER A 43 7.31 2.42 -7.55
CA SER A 43 5.99 2.89 -7.14
C SER A 43 5.27 1.91 -6.22
N LEU A 44 5.34 0.61 -6.51
CA LEU A 44 4.82 -0.44 -5.62
C LEU A 44 5.54 -0.45 -4.26
N SER A 45 6.86 -0.25 -4.27
CA SER A 45 7.65 -0.17 -3.04
C SER A 45 7.24 1.04 -2.20
N LEU A 46 7.02 2.20 -2.82
CA LEU A 46 6.54 3.41 -2.14
C LEU A 46 5.12 3.24 -1.61
N GLY A 47 4.23 2.58 -2.36
CA GLY A 47 2.90 2.21 -1.88
C GLY A 47 2.95 1.34 -0.63
N LEU A 48 3.81 0.32 -0.61
CA LEU A 48 4.01 -0.55 0.56
C LEU A 48 4.53 0.24 1.76
N LEU A 49 5.51 1.12 1.55
CA LEU A 49 6.05 1.99 2.60
C LEU A 49 5.00 2.96 3.15
N ALA A 50 4.10 3.45 2.31
CA ALA A 50 3.00 4.34 2.73
C ALA A 50 1.88 3.58 3.47
N ALA A 51 1.61 2.33 3.10
CA ALA A 51 0.60 1.51 3.76
C ALA A 51 0.98 1.18 5.21
N TYR A 52 2.27 1.00 5.51
CA TYR A 52 2.74 0.63 6.85
C TYR A 52 2.35 1.64 7.96
N PRO A 53 2.70 2.94 7.89
CA PRO A 53 2.32 3.90 8.93
C PRO A 53 0.81 4.08 9.02
N VAL A 54 0.08 3.98 7.91
CA VAL A 54 -1.39 4.06 7.92
C VAL A 54 -1.98 2.87 8.67
N ASN A 55 -1.51 1.65 8.40
CA ASN A 55 -1.93 0.47 9.14
C ASN A 55 -1.58 0.56 10.64
N VAL A 56 -0.39 1.06 10.99
CA VAL A 56 0.01 1.27 12.40
C VAL A 56 -0.90 2.29 13.09
N LEU A 57 -1.20 3.42 12.44
CA LEU A 57 -2.09 4.44 12.99
C LEU A 57 -3.51 3.91 13.19
N LEU A 58 -4.04 3.17 12.21
CA LEU A 58 -5.38 2.60 12.30
C LEU A 58 -5.51 1.56 13.41
N ILE A 59 -4.44 0.78 13.66
CA ILE A 59 -4.36 -0.12 14.82
C ILE A 59 -4.28 0.69 16.12
N HIS A 60 -3.47 1.74 16.17
CA HIS A 60 -3.29 2.57 17.36
C HIS A 60 -4.59 3.29 17.77
N PHE A 61 -5.38 3.73 16.80
CA PHE A 61 -6.70 4.34 17.04
C PHE A 61 -7.83 3.32 17.27
N GLY A 62 -7.53 2.02 17.30
CA GLY A 62 -8.51 0.96 17.56
C GLY A 62 -9.53 0.75 16.44
N VAL A 63 -9.27 1.31 15.24
CA VAL A 63 -10.15 1.17 14.07
C VAL A 63 -9.81 -0.11 13.28
N LYS A 64 -8.58 -0.62 13.47
CA LYS A 64 -8.10 -1.87 12.88
C LYS A 64 -7.73 -2.87 13.98
N GLU A 65 -8.35 -4.04 13.95
CA GLU A 65 -7.84 -5.21 14.66
C GLU A 65 -6.52 -5.61 14.00
N GLY A 66 -5.43 -5.69 14.78
CA GLY A 66 -4.13 -6.12 14.26
C GLY A 66 -4.23 -7.50 13.61
N MET A 67 -3.43 -7.76 12.57
CA MET A 67 -3.42 -9.08 11.93
C MET A 67 -2.99 -10.14 12.95
N MET A 68 -3.86 -11.14 13.18
CA MET A 68 -3.61 -12.28 14.05
C MET A 68 -2.32 -13.00 13.62
N ASP A 69 -1.46 -13.35 14.58
CA ASP A 69 -0.22 -14.09 14.29
C ASP A 69 -0.58 -15.42 13.61
N PRO A 70 -0.10 -15.70 12.37
CA PRO A 70 -0.40 -16.93 11.64
C PRO A 70 -0.06 -18.21 12.42
N ARG A 71 0.82 -18.12 13.43
CA ARG A 71 1.21 -19.24 14.29
C ARG A 71 0.14 -19.63 15.32
N THR A 72 -0.87 -18.79 15.53
CA THR A 72 -1.97 -19.03 16.48
C THR A 72 -3.26 -19.49 15.80
N ALA A 73 -3.36 -19.40 14.47
CA ALA A 73 -4.55 -19.77 13.71
C ALA A 73 -4.70 -21.29 13.44
N GLY A 74 -3.78 -22.11 13.96
CA GLY A 74 -3.68 -23.55 13.67
C GLY A 74 -3.63 -24.47 14.88
N SER A 75 -4.07 -24.02 16.07
CA SER A 75 -4.24 -24.87 17.26
C SER A 75 -5.69 -24.91 17.71
#